data_AF-A0A6F8ZIN2-F1
#
_entry.id   AF-A0A6F8ZIN2-F1
#
_cell.length_a   1.000
_cell.length_b   1.000
_cell.length_c   1.000
_cell.angle_alpha   90.00
_cell.angle_beta   90.00
_cell.angle_gamma   90.00
#
_symmetry.space_group_name_H-M   'P 1'
#
loop_
_entity.id
_entity.type
_entity.pdbx_description
1 polymer ?
#
loop_
_entity_poly.entity_id
_entity_poly.type
_entity_poly.pdbx_seq_one_letter_code
_entity_poly.pdbx_strand_id
1 'polypeptide(L)'
;MRWMGTERWWFVPASALRALGEASQILAPVIPKDPTVGRIRELTTGVDWHGSVCLRGRELEALILDAGELARLALASPRLEARSAASLAYQARQLLLVVMEDAPLWMPADADDASLPSS
;
A
#
# COMPACT_ATOMS: atom_id res chain seq x y z
N MET A 1 -2.16 1.55 13.99
CA MET A 1 -2.91 0.27 14.07
C MET A 1 -3.97 0.32 15.19
N ARG A 2 -5.15 -0.30 15.02
CA ARG A 2 -6.11 -0.61 16.10
C ARG A 2 -6.61 -2.05 15.97
N TRP A 3 -6.92 -2.69 17.10
CA TRP A 3 -7.60 -3.98 17.14
C TRP A 3 -9.11 -3.77 17.21
N MET A 4 -9.87 -4.48 16.38
CA MET A 4 -11.34 -4.55 16.46
C MET A 4 -11.75 -6.03 16.43
N GLY A 5 -12.02 -6.59 17.61
CA GLY A 5 -12.16 -8.04 17.77
C GLY A 5 -10.82 -8.76 17.58
N THR A 6 -10.80 -9.82 16.76
CA THR A 6 -9.59 -10.56 16.39
C THR A 6 -8.89 -9.99 15.15
N GLU A 7 -9.48 -8.98 14.50
CA GLU A 7 -8.94 -8.39 13.28
C GLU A 7 -8.06 -7.17 13.58
N ARG A 8 -6.92 -7.09 12.86
CA ARG A 8 -6.01 -5.95 12.88
C ARG A 8 -6.41 -4.95 11.79
N TRP A 9 -6.57 -3.70 12.21
CA TRP A 9 -6.94 -2.59 11.35
C TRP A 9 -5.86 -1.51 11.32
N TRP A 10 -5.71 -0.94 10.14
CA TRP A 10 -4.60 -0.10 9.73
C TRP A 10 -5.14 1.22 9.21
N PHE A 11 -4.65 2.31 9.77
CA PHE A 11 -5.04 3.65 9.33
C PHE A 11 -4.01 4.12 8.33
N VAL A 12 -4.40 4.15 7.05
CA VAL A 12 -3.56 4.69 5.99
C VAL A 12 -3.94 6.15 5.78
N PRO A 13 -3.01 7.11 5.92
CA PRO A 13 -3.31 8.51 5.69
C PRO A 13 -3.86 8.76 4.28
N ALA A 14 -4.90 9.57 4.18
CA ALA A 14 -5.52 9.95 2.92
C ALA A 14 -4.51 10.61 1.97
N SER A 15 -3.53 11.34 2.51
CA SER A 15 -2.43 11.93 1.73
C SER A 15 -1.60 10.86 0.99
N ALA A 16 -1.34 9.74 1.64
CA ALA A 16 -0.54 8.67 1.09
C ALA A 16 -1.34 7.90 0.00
N LEU A 17 -2.65 7.72 0.21
CA LEU A 17 -3.55 7.18 -0.80
C LEU A 17 -3.72 8.12 -2.01
N ARG A 18 -3.84 9.44 -1.78
CA ARG A 18 -3.88 10.43 -2.87
C ARG A 18 -2.63 10.40 -3.74
N ALA A 19 -1.44 10.30 -3.13
CA ALA A 19 -0.19 10.17 -3.88
C ALA A 19 -0.19 8.94 -4.81
N LEU A 20 -0.75 7.81 -4.38
CA LEU A 20 -0.94 6.65 -5.26
C LEU A 20 -1.99 6.90 -6.35
N GLY A 21 -3.09 7.55 -6.01
CA GLY A 21 -4.14 7.88 -6.98
C GLY A 21 -3.60 8.76 -8.10
N GLU A 22 -2.79 9.77 -7.76
CA GLU A 22 -2.09 10.63 -8.71
C GLU A 22 -1.09 9.83 -9.56
N ALA A 23 -0.28 8.98 -8.93
CA ALA A 23 0.67 8.14 -9.65
C ALA A 23 -0.02 7.19 -10.65
N SER A 24 -1.14 6.59 -10.24
CA SER A 24 -1.99 5.74 -11.08
C SER A 24 -2.58 6.52 -12.26
N GLN A 25 -3.04 7.77 -12.05
CA GLN A 25 -3.58 8.61 -13.14
C GLN A 25 -2.53 8.97 -14.19
N ILE A 26 -1.29 9.21 -13.78
CA ILE A 26 -0.17 9.47 -14.70
C ILE A 26 0.18 8.20 -15.51
N LEU A 27 0.09 7.02 -14.89
CA LEU A 27 0.38 5.73 -15.52
C LEU A 27 -0.75 5.21 -16.41
N ALA A 28 -2.00 5.52 -16.10
CA ALA A 28 -3.17 5.05 -16.82
C ALA A 28 -3.12 5.21 -18.36
N PRO A 29 -2.72 6.37 -18.94
CA PRO A 29 -2.60 6.50 -20.40
C PRO A 29 -1.44 5.68 -20.98
N VAL A 30 -0.45 5.31 -20.17
CA VAL A 30 0.76 4.62 -20.61
C VAL A 30 0.59 3.09 -20.61
N ILE A 31 -0.11 2.58 -19.59
CA ILE A 31 -0.39 1.15 -19.36
C ILE A 31 -1.89 0.92 -19.06
N PRO A 32 -2.81 1.27 -19.99
CA PRO A 32 -4.25 1.34 -19.72
C PRO A 32 -4.94 0.01 -19.41
N LYS A 33 -4.27 -1.12 -19.63
CA LYS A 33 -4.83 -2.46 -19.41
C LYS A 33 -4.35 -3.11 -18.11
N ASP A 34 -3.50 -2.42 -17.34
CA ASP A 34 -2.98 -3.00 -16.11
C ASP A 34 -4.04 -2.96 -14.99
N PRO A 35 -4.39 -4.11 -14.40
CA PRO A 35 -5.43 -4.17 -13.36
C PRO A 35 -5.03 -3.44 -12.07
N THR A 36 -3.73 -3.29 -11.79
CA THR A 36 -3.20 -2.60 -10.61
C THR A 36 -3.58 -1.11 -10.63
N VAL A 37 -3.51 -0.49 -11.81
CA VAL A 37 -3.93 0.91 -12.03
C VAL A 37 -5.41 1.09 -11.67
N GLY A 38 -6.27 0.17 -12.11
CA GLY A 38 -7.70 0.17 -11.82
C GLY A 38 -8.02 0.01 -10.33
N ARG A 39 -7.42 -1.00 -9.68
CA ARG A 39 -7.62 -1.26 -8.24
C ARG A 39 -7.21 -0.08 -7.36
N ILE A 40 -6.05 0.52 -7.63
CA ILE A 40 -5.59 1.69 -6.87
C ILE A 40 -6.51 2.89 -7.08
N ARG A 41 -7.03 3.08 -8.28
CA ARG A 41 -8.00 4.15 -8.54
C ARG A 41 -9.30 3.94 -7.75
N GLU A 42 -9.84 2.73 -7.74
CA GLU A 42 -11.05 2.41 -6.97
C GLU A 42 -10.83 2.64 -5.47
N LEU A 43 -9.71 2.14 -4.93
CA LEU A 43 -9.36 2.32 -3.52
C LEU A 43 -9.24 3.81 -3.12
N THR A 44 -8.69 4.63 -4.01
CA THR A 44 -8.48 6.06 -3.75
C THR A 44 -9.74 6.91 -3.92
N THR A 45 -10.70 6.46 -4.73
CA THR A 45 -12.03 7.11 -4.84
C THR A 45 -12.91 6.92 -3.60
N GLY A 46 -12.62 5.90 -2.77
CA GLY A 46 -13.33 5.64 -1.51
C GLY A 46 -12.82 6.43 -0.30
N VAL A 47 -11.82 7.29 -0.46
CA VAL A 47 -11.22 8.08 0.64
C VAL A 47 -12.15 9.23 1.01
N ASP A 48 -12.89 9.08 2.09
CA ASP A 48 -13.70 10.14 2.68
C ASP A 48 -12.83 11.18 3.44
N TRP A 49 -13.38 12.38 3.62
CA TRP A 49 -12.67 13.61 4.03
C TRP A 49 -12.06 13.57 5.46
N HIS A 50 -12.15 12.43 6.16
CA HIS A 50 -11.71 12.26 7.55
C HIS A 50 -10.20 12.00 7.69
N GLY A 51 -9.45 12.07 6.59
CA GLY A 51 -7.99 12.15 6.61
C GLY A 51 -7.26 10.81 6.65
N SER A 52 -7.96 9.68 6.79
CA SER A 52 -7.40 8.32 6.76
C SER A 52 -8.42 7.28 6.28
N VAL A 53 -7.95 6.18 5.68
CA VAL A 53 -8.74 4.99 5.38
C VAL A 53 -8.36 3.86 6.33
N CYS A 54 -9.35 3.13 6.82
CA CYS A 54 -9.15 1.96 7.66
C CYS A 54 -9.12 0.69 6.80
N LEU A 55 -8.00 -0.02 6.78
CA LEU A 55 -7.81 -1.26 6.02
C LEU A 55 -7.55 -2.43 6.96
N ARG A 56 -8.03 -3.63 6.60
CA ARG A 56 -7.63 -4.88 7.26
C ARG A 56 -6.22 -5.28 6.83
N GLY A 57 -5.56 -6.14 7.61
CA GLY A 57 -4.20 -6.62 7.29
C GLY A 57 -4.01 -7.12 5.86
N ARG A 58 -4.93 -7.95 5.34
CA ARG A 58 -4.87 -8.46 3.95
C ARG A 58 -5.08 -7.36 2.89
N GLU A 59 -5.89 -6.35 3.20
CA GLU A 59 -6.17 -5.22 2.30
C GLU A 59 -4.95 -4.28 2.25
N LEU A 60 -4.28 -4.11 3.40
CA LEU A 60 -3.02 -3.38 3.48
C LEU A 60 -1.90 -4.08 2.70
N GLU A 61 -1.78 -5.39 2.82
CA GLU A 61 -0.79 -6.18 2.07
C GLU A 61 -1.02 -6.07 0.56
N ALA A 62 -2.26 -6.19 0.11
CA ALA A 62 -2.62 -5.99 -1.29
C ALA A 62 -2.25 -4.57 -1.77
N LEU A 63 -2.51 -3.54 -0.96
CA LEU A 63 -2.12 -2.16 -1.26
C LEU A 63 -0.60 -1.99 -1.40
N ILE A 64 0.18 -2.63 -0.52
CA ILE A 64 1.65 -2.60 -0.56
C ILE A 64 2.15 -3.24 -1.85
N LEU A 65 1.62 -4.41 -2.22
CA LEU A 65 1.99 -5.11 -3.44
C LEU A 65 1.62 -4.30 -4.69
N ASP A 66 0.41 -3.73 -4.71
CA ASP A 66 -0.07 -2.90 -5.83
C ASP A 66 0.79 -1.62 -5.97
N ALA A 67 1.20 -0.98 -4.86
CA ALA A 67 2.09 0.18 -4.88
C ALA A 67 3.50 -0.17 -5.44
N GLY A 68 4.05 -1.31 -5.02
CA GLY A 68 5.33 -1.81 -5.54
C GLY A 68 5.26 -2.14 -7.03
N GLU A 69 4.14 -2.72 -7.48
CA GLU A 69 3.90 -3.03 -8.88
C GLU A 69 3.76 -1.77 -9.74
N LEU A 70 3.05 -0.72 -9.27
CA LEU A 70 3.04 0.58 -9.97
C LEU A 70 4.44 1.19 -10.11
N ALA A 71 5.26 1.13 -9.06
CA ALA A 71 6.64 1.63 -9.13
C ALA A 71 7.46 0.86 -10.16
N ARG A 72 7.31 -0.48 -10.18
CA ARG A 72 7.97 -1.36 -11.15
C ARG A 72 7.53 -1.02 -12.58
N LEU A 73 6.23 -0.87 -12.82
CA LEU A 73 5.67 -0.54 -14.12
C LEU A 73 6.10 0.86 -14.61
N ALA A 74 6.16 1.84 -13.71
CA ALA A 74 6.67 3.17 -14.04
C ALA A 74 8.13 3.11 -14.52
N LEU A 75 9.00 2.40 -13.79
CA LEU A 75 10.42 2.26 -14.12
C LEU A 75 10.67 1.45 -15.39
N ALA A 76 9.84 0.43 -15.65
CA ALA A 76 9.96 -0.41 -16.83
C ALA A 76 9.36 0.22 -18.10
N SER A 77 8.61 1.32 -17.97
CA SER A 77 7.90 1.92 -19.10
C SER A 77 8.84 2.78 -19.96
N PRO A 78 9.12 2.40 -21.22
CA PRO A 78 9.96 3.20 -22.12
C PRO A 78 9.24 4.46 -22.62
N ARG A 79 7.94 4.59 -22.34
CA ARG A 79 7.11 5.73 -22.74
C ARG A 79 7.12 6.85 -21.70
N LEU A 80 7.64 6.59 -20.51
CA LEU A 80 7.80 7.60 -19.47
C LEU A 80 9.21 8.17 -19.51
N GLU A 81 9.31 9.49 -19.34
CA GLU A 81 10.59 10.11 -19.06
C GLU A 81 11.17 9.55 -17.76
N ALA A 82 12.48 9.30 -17.72
CA ALA A 82 13.15 8.71 -16.56
C ALA A 82 12.90 9.49 -15.25
N ARG A 83 12.80 10.83 -15.34
CA ARG A 83 12.47 11.69 -14.18
C ARG A 83 11.05 11.46 -13.66
N SER A 84 10.09 11.36 -14.58
CA SER A 84 8.69 11.09 -14.23
C SER A 84 8.54 9.69 -13.64
N ALA A 85 9.18 8.67 -14.25
CA ALA A 85 9.21 7.32 -13.71
C ALA A 85 9.82 7.25 -12.31
N ALA A 86 10.95 7.94 -12.08
CA ALA A 86 11.58 8.03 -10.76
C ALA A 86 10.71 8.76 -9.74
N SER A 87 10.03 9.84 -10.13
CA SER A 87 9.10 10.57 -9.26
C SER A 87 7.91 9.71 -8.84
N LEU A 88 7.35 8.93 -9.76
CA LEU A 88 6.25 7.99 -9.49
C LEU A 88 6.70 6.87 -8.55
N ALA A 89 7.85 6.25 -8.83
CA ALA A 89 8.43 5.23 -7.96
C ALA A 89 8.72 5.76 -6.56
N TYR A 90 9.18 7.01 -6.46
CA TYR A 90 9.39 7.69 -5.18
C TYR A 90 8.08 7.89 -4.42
N GLN A 91 7.02 8.36 -5.08
CA GLN A 91 5.69 8.52 -4.45
C GLN A 91 5.13 7.18 -3.95
N ALA A 92 5.21 6.13 -4.75
CA ALA A 92 4.80 4.78 -4.34
C ALA A 92 5.61 4.29 -3.13
N ARG A 93 6.93 4.50 -3.12
CA ARG A 93 7.80 4.18 -1.98
C ARG A 93 7.44 4.98 -0.72
N GLN A 94 7.13 6.27 -0.86
CA GLN A 94 6.76 7.11 0.29
C GLN A 94 5.47 6.62 0.94
N LEU A 95 4.48 6.16 0.17
CA LEU A 95 3.32 5.48 0.75
C LEU A 95 3.75 4.23 1.53
N LEU A 96 4.59 3.37 0.93
CA LEU A 96 5.04 2.14 1.60
C LEU A 96 5.69 2.46 2.94
N LEU A 97 6.53 3.50 3.00
CA LEU A 97 7.17 3.94 4.22
C LEU A 97 6.17 4.44 5.25
N VAL A 98 5.22 5.30 4.87
CA VAL A 98 4.17 5.79 5.79
C VAL A 98 3.32 4.64 6.34
N VAL A 99 2.98 3.67 5.49
CA VAL A 99 2.23 2.47 5.90
C VAL A 99 3.05 1.57 6.85
N MET A 100 4.34 1.43 6.60
CA MET A 100 5.25 0.60 7.42
C MET A 100 5.74 1.29 8.70
N GLU A 101 5.82 2.62 8.74
CA GLU A 101 6.22 3.37 9.94
C GLU A 101 5.15 3.32 11.03
N ASP A 102 3.87 3.37 10.63
CA ASP A 102 2.72 3.14 11.52
C ASP A 102 2.34 1.65 11.66
N ALA A 103 3.12 0.78 11.00
CA ALA A 103 3.12 -0.65 11.24
C ALA A 103 3.93 -1.00 12.46
N PRO A 104 3.31 -1.46 13.56
CA PRO A 104 4.08 -2.20 14.53
C PRO A 104 4.61 -3.44 13.78
N LEU A 105 5.90 -3.40 13.46
CA LEU A 105 6.70 -4.49 12.91
C LEU A 105 6.77 -5.60 13.95
N TRP A 106 5.63 -6.26 14.20
CA TRP A 106 5.62 -7.42 15.06
C TRP A 106 6.01 -8.62 14.21
N MET A 107 7.20 -9.12 14.55
CA MET A 107 7.63 -10.50 14.38
C MET A 107 6.46 -11.45 14.60
N PRO A 108 6.35 -12.57 13.85
CA PRO A 108 5.34 -13.56 14.12
C PRO A 108 5.41 -13.96 15.59
N ALA A 109 4.28 -13.85 16.28
CA ALA A 109 4.09 -14.50 17.57
C ALA A 109 3.89 -16.00 17.33
N ASP A 110 4.85 -16.64 16.66
CA ASP A 110 5.02 -18.09 16.70
C ASP A 110 6.08 -18.37 17.77
N ALA A 111 5.68 -18.15 19.02
CA ALA A 111 6.37 -18.70 20.19
C ALA A 111 5.40 -19.38 21.16
N ASP A 112 4.21 -19.76 20.68
CA ASP A 112 3.35 -20.74 21.36
C ASP A 112 3.39 -22.06 20.56
N ASP A 113 4.50 -22.80 20.67
CA ASP A 113 4.51 -24.28 20.74
C ASP A 113 5.93 -24.85 20.84
N ALA A 114 6.53 -24.77 22.03
CA ALA A 114 7.54 -25.73 22.48
C ALA A 114 7.35 -25.97 23.98
N SER A 115 6.33 -26.77 24.28
CA SER A 115 6.11 -27.54 25.52
C SER A 115 7.25 -27.55 26.55
N LEU A 116 6.98 -27.09 27.79
CA LEU A 116 7.65 -27.63 28.97
C LEU A 116 6.61 -28.04 30.04
N PRO A 117 6.74 -29.26 30.59
CA PRO A 117 5.69 -29.91 31.39
C PRO A 117 5.57 -29.29 32.79
N SER A 118 4.35 -29.32 33.34
CA SER A 118 4.08 -28.96 34.73
C SER A 118 4.76 -29.94 35.69
N SER A 119 5.60 -29.42 36.59
CA SER A 119 6.08 -30.08 37.81
C SER A 119 6.17 -29.05 38.93
#